data_AF-A0A1I6BMM4-F1
#
_entry.id   AF-A0A1I6BMM4-F1
#
_cell.length_a   1.000
_cell.length_b   1.000
_cell.length_c   1.000
_cell.angle_alpha   90.00
_cell.angle_beta   90.00
_cell.angle_gamma   90.00
#
_symmetry.space_group_name_H-M   'P 1'
#
loop_
_entity.id
_entity.type
_entity.pdbx_description
1 polymer ?
#
loop_
_entity_poly.entity_id
_entity_poly.type
_entity_poly.pdbx_seq_one_letter_code
_entity_poly.pdbx_strand_id
1 'polypeptide(L)'
;MIRVYLDWNVVSNFKRDEFKDIREFIAKNKKSLQFPYTPAHFKDLMKSYRPDNDLFGTDLESLEYLSENHFMRWGKEGMEILMGSPKDYLEIEKDSEDIFSQMDMEKILNDLGDNELGRAVGGLMKSLFQLQPAGIEVTDENREMLQKMFPNLSNSSSMWDLMKGMVPFSQKLHQDREYYKDFRKSIGEKGFKLEPASGNWNVETVVKNIDQFLERLNTKLTFREYINTCFKHKKEPATGFEYYTTAYLMLDMLGYKPDKLPKTTDSMQNIQADGQHSFYSAYCDYFVVDDTKLRIKTQVLFKEFNIPTIVLESNEFIKVVKDKLHINKEGVHFINEAVELLEAENIVEYYESNNEDEGDTRAFKLPVFYFDFFNYAIYEWYPKQEGFALIFKKVFKNYSSFVYYTECERVIDRVTSFFGYDNKEELERKKKEFVYGESEVKFFWTFDGGVVILEKDKENKRPLLTYVVATKQKESVSEVS
;
A
#
# COMPACT_ATOMS: atom_id res chain seq x y z
N MET A 1 9.69 11.00 -4.91
CA MET A 1 8.59 11.40 -5.79
C MET A 1 7.30 11.26 -5.01
N ILE A 2 6.23 11.92 -5.43
CA ILE A 2 4.91 11.74 -4.82
C ILE A 2 4.36 10.39 -5.29
N ARG A 3 4.06 9.49 -4.37
CA ARG A 3 3.57 8.15 -4.68
C ARG A 3 2.06 8.13 -4.77
N VAL A 4 1.54 7.66 -5.89
CA VAL A 4 0.11 7.62 -6.17
C VAL A 4 -0.26 6.20 -6.56
N TYR A 5 -1.08 5.55 -5.75
CA TYR A 5 -1.68 4.27 -6.09
C TYR A 5 -2.97 4.54 -6.89
N LEU A 6 -3.11 3.92 -8.06
CA LEU A 6 -4.31 4.03 -8.88
C LEU A 6 -5.08 2.71 -8.78
N ASP A 7 -6.36 2.75 -8.44
CA ASP A 7 -7.19 1.55 -8.52
C ASP A 7 -7.30 1.03 -9.96
N TRP A 8 -7.62 -0.26 -10.13
CA TRP A 8 -7.83 -0.83 -11.46
C TRP A 8 -8.89 -0.09 -12.28
N ASN A 9 -9.95 0.43 -11.64
CA ASN A 9 -10.96 1.20 -12.36
C ASN A 9 -10.42 2.52 -12.94
N VAL A 10 -9.40 3.11 -12.33
CA VAL A 10 -8.73 4.31 -12.85
C VAL A 10 -7.79 3.93 -13.98
N VAL A 11 -6.99 2.88 -13.78
CA VAL A 11 -6.04 2.37 -14.79
C VAL A 11 -6.76 1.93 -16.06
N SER A 12 -7.80 1.11 -15.94
CA SER A 12 -8.55 0.60 -17.10
C SER A 12 -9.37 1.67 -17.83
N ASN A 13 -9.77 2.74 -17.15
CA ASN A 13 -10.43 3.88 -17.79
C ASN A 13 -9.44 4.94 -18.31
N PHE A 14 -8.13 4.81 -18.00
CA PHE A 14 -7.10 5.76 -18.41
C PHE A 14 -7.08 6.02 -19.92
N LYS A 15 -7.47 5.04 -20.74
CA LYS A 15 -7.58 5.14 -22.20
C LYS A 15 -8.77 5.95 -22.72
N ARG A 16 -9.78 6.23 -21.88
CA ARG A 16 -11.03 6.89 -22.28
C ARG A 16 -10.89 8.41 -22.32
N ASP A 17 -11.62 9.08 -23.21
CA ASP A 17 -11.54 10.54 -23.35
C ASP A 17 -11.87 11.32 -22.07
N GLU A 18 -12.73 10.77 -21.21
CA GLU A 18 -13.06 11.35 -19.91
C GLU A 18 -11.84 11.48 -18.96
N PHE A 19 -10.78 10.68 -19.19
CA PHE A 19 -9.52 10.74 -18.45
C PHE A 19 -8.43 11.59 -19.13
N LYS A 20 -8.75 12.30 -20.21
CA LYS A 20 -7.76 13.08 -20.98
C LYS A 20 -6.96 14.05 -20.10
N ASP A 21 -7.64 14.84 -19.27
CA ASP A 21 -6.97 15.82 -18.40
C ASP A 21 -6.04 15.14 -17.39
N ILE A 22 -6.41 13.96 -16.89
CA ILE A 22 -5.57 13.15 -16.00
C ILE A 22 -4.36 12.62 -16.76
N ARG A 23 -4.53 12.12 -17.98
CA ARG A 23 -3.41 11.68 -18.84
C ARG A 23 -2.42 12.82 -19.07
N GLU A 24 -2.91 13.99 -19.45
CA GLU A 24 -2.07 15.17 -19.72
C GLU A 24 -1.34 15.64 -18.46
N PHE A 25 -2.04 15.66 -17.31
CA PHE A 25 -1.43 16.00 -16.03
C PHE A 25 -0.33 15.00 -15.63
N ILE A 26 -0.59 13.70 -15.75
CA ILE A 26 0.40 12.66 -15.44
C ILE A 26 1.60 12.75 -16.40
N ALA A 27 1.36 12.92 -17.71
CA ALA A 27 2.43 13.04 -18.70
C ALA A 27 3.34 14.24 -18.40
N LYS A 28 2.75 15.40 -18.06
CA LYS A 28 3.50 16.61 -17.70
C LYS A 28 4.33 16.44 -16.42
N ASN A 29 3.82 15.69 -15.45
CA ASN A 29 4.43 15.54 -14.12
C ASN A 29 5.01 14.14 -13.87
N LYS A 30 5.29 13.38 -14.94
CA LYS A 30 5.70 11.96 -14.85
C LYS A 30 6.97 11.75 -14.04
N LYS A 31 7.88 12.72 -14.06
CA LYS A 31 9.11 12.70 -13.25
C LYS A 31 8.85 13.00 -11.78
N SER A 32 7.81 13.76 -11.46
CA SER A 32 7.42 14.17 -10.11
C SER A 32 6.54 13.15 -9.38
N LEU A 33 5.79 12.37 -10.16
CA LEU A 33 4.84 11.37 -9.69
C LEU A 33 5.39 9.95 -9.90
N GLN A 34 4.99 9.03 -9.04
CA GLN A 34 5.34 7.62 -9.16
C GLN A 34 4.14 6.74 -8.86
N PHE A 35 3.87 5.78 -9.75
CA PHE A 35 2.68 4.93 -9.68
C PHE A 35 3.10 3.47 -9.54
N PRO A 36 3.15 2.89 -8.35
CA PRO A 36 3.48 1.48 -8.24
C PRO A 36 2.31 0.59 -8.69
N TYR A 37 2.61 -0.54 -9.31
CA TYR A 37 1.64 -1.61 -9.56
C TYR A 37 1.87 -2.80 -8.63
N THR A 38 0.89 -3.71 -8.58
CA THR A 38 0.83 -4.81 -7.60
C THR A 38 0.15 -6.04 -8.16
N PRO A 39 0.22 -7.20 -7.48
CA PRO A 39 -0.54 -8.38 -7.87
C PRO A 39 -2.06 -8.14 -7.94
N ALA A 40 -2.60 -7.16 -7.20
CA ALA A 40 -4.03 -6.83 -7.24
C ALA A 40 -4.45 -6.31 -8.62
N HIS A 41 -3.64 -5.42 -9.22
CA HIS A 41 -3.86 -4.94 -10.59
C HIS A 41 -3.88 -6.10 -11.60
N PHE A 42 -2.97 -7.06 -11.41
CA PHE A 42 -2.90 -8.24 -12.28
C PHE A 42 -4.11 -9.15 -12.15
N LYS A 43 -4.58 -9.39 -10.92
CA LYS A 43 -5.82 -10.15 -10.70
C LYS A 43 -7.01 -9.54 -11.42
N ASP A 44 -7.09 -8.21 -11.44
CA ASP A 44 -8.17 -7.53 -12.17
C ASP A 44 -7.97 -7.53 -13.68
N LEU A 45 -6.75 -7.29 -14.16
CA LEU A 45 -6.40 -7.38 -15.58
C LEU A 45 -6.71 -8.78 -16.14
N MET A 46 -6.32 -9.83 -15.43
CA MET A 46 -6.46 -11.23 -15.86
C MET A 46 -7.92 -11.68 -15.99
N LYS A 47 -8.88 -11.02 -15.33
CA LYS A 47 -10.33 -11.28 -15.57
C LYS A 47 -10.74 -11.03 -17.01
N SER A 48 -10.01 -10.17 -17.70
CA SER A 48 -10.23 -9.81 -19.10
C SER A 48 -9.30 -10.57 -20.07
N TYR A 49 -8.42 -11.44 -19.58
CA TYR A 49 -7.49 -12.20 -20.41
C TYR A 49 -8.22 -13.27 -21.23
N ARG A 50 -8.38 -13.00 -22.54
CA ARG A 50 -8.95 -13.93 -23.52
C ARG A 50 -8.32 -13.68 -24.89
N PRO A 51 -8.18 -14.71 -25.75
CA PRO A 51 -7.58 -14.55 -27.09
C PRO A 51 -8.28 -13.52 -27.99
N ASP A 52 -9.55 -13.20 -27.73
CA ASP A 52 -10.42 -12.34 -28.51
C ASP A 52 -10.65 -10.95 -27.89
N ASN A 53 -9.99 -10.61 -26.77
CA ASN A 53 -10.14 -9.31 -26.12
C ASN A 53 -9.03 -8.32 -26.51
N ASP A 54 -9.29 -7.53 -27.56
CA ASP A 54 -8.36 -6.50 -28.05
C ASP A 54 -8.03 -5.43 -26.99
N LEU A 55 -8.88 -5.22 -25.98
CA LEU A 55 -8.65 -4.22 -24.94
C LEU A 55 -7.61 -4.65 -23.90
N PHE A 56 -7.34 -5.95 -23.76
CA PHE A 56 -6.39 -6.47 -22.78
C PHE A 56 -4.99 -5.90 -23.00
N GLY A 57 -4.54 -5.85 -24.26
CA GLY A 57 -3.24 -5.29 -24.63
C GLY A 57 -3.14 -3.81 -24.28
N THR A 58 -4.16 -3.02 -24.60
CA THR A 58 -4.20 -1.59 -24.26
C THR A 58 -4.22 -1.34 -22.75
N ASP A 59 -4.89 -2.19 -21.99
CA ASP A 59 -4.92 -2.10 -20.52
C ASP A 59 -3.56 -2.43 -19.90
N LEU A 60 -2.88 -3.46 -20.43
CA LEU A 60 -1.52 -3.80 -20.02
C LEU A 60 -0.52 -2.67 -20.36
N GLU A 61 -0.63 -2.08 -21.56
CA GLU A 61 0.18 -0.92 -21.96
C GLU A 61 -0.09 0.31 -21.09
N SER A 62 -1.35 0.55 -20.71
CA SER A 62 -1.71 1.64 -19.81
C SER A 62 -1.08 1.44 -18.43
N LEU A 63 -1.16 0.21 -17.90
CA LEU A 63 -0.51 -0.14 -16.64
C LEU A 63 1.01 0.04 -16.72
N GLU A 64 1.65 -0.47 -17.78
CA GLU A 64 3.10 -0.34 -18.00
C GLU A 64 3.56 1.11 -18.16
N TYR A 65 2.82 1.91 -18.94
CA TYR A 65 3.10 3.34 -19.06
C TYR A 65 3.02 4.05 -17.70
N LEU A 66 1.98 3.75 -16.91
CA LEU A 66 1.77 4.35 -15.59
C LEU A 66 2.84 3.90 -14.61
N SER A 67 3.10 2.60 -14.54
CA SER A 67 3.95 2.03 -13.51
C SER A 67 5.42 2.01 -13.81
N GLU A 68 5.79 2.12 -15.08
CA GLU A 68 7.14 1.77 -15.54
C GLU A 68 7.47 0.38 -14.97
N ASN A 69 8.54 0.27 -14.17
CA ASN A 69 8.97 -0.99 -13.56
C ASN A 69 8.72 -1.05 -12.05
N HIS A 70 7.89 -0.16 -11.48
CA HIS A 70 7.71 -0.06 -10.03
C HIS A 70 6.71 -1.11 -9.52
N PHE A 71 7.21 -2.26 -9.09
CA PHE A 71 6.37 -3.36 -8.60
C PHE A 71 6.42 -3.48 -7.07
N MET A 72 5.25 -3.50 -6.42
CA MET A 72 5.11 -3.83 -5.00
C MET A 72 4.35 -5.15 -4.83
N ARG A 73 4.88 -6.04 -4.00
CA ARG A 73 4.16 -7.25 -3.58
C ARG A 73 4.42 -7.58 -2.13
N TRP A 74 3.45 -8.23 -1.50
CA TRP A 74 3.67 -8.85 -0.21
C TRP A 74 4.37 -10.20 -0.37
N GLY A 75 5.61 -10.28 0.11
CA GLY A 75 6.44 -11.48 0.10
C GLY A 75 6.47 -12.19 1.45
N LYS A 76 7.47 -13.08 1.64
CA LYS A 76 7.61 -13.88 2.87
C LYS A 76 7.99 -13.04 4.09
N GLU A 77 8.86 -12.05 3.88
CA GLU A 77 9.41 -11.21 4.95
C GLU A 77 8.68 -9.86 5.10
N GLY A 78 7.69 -9.60 4.25
CA GLY A 78 6.89 -8.38 4.28
C GLY A 78 6.76 -7.73 2.90
N MET A 79 6.71 -6.39 2.88
CA MET A 79 6.59 -5.65 1.62
C MET A 79 7.90 -5.72 0.82
N GLU A 80 7.82 -6.26 -0.39
CA GLU A 80 8.92 -6.34 -1.35
C GLU A 80 8.74 -5.28 -2.44
N ILE A 81 9.85 -4.60 -2.76
CA ILE A 81 9.91 -3.56 -3.78
C ILE A 81 10.83 -4.02 -4.89
N LEU A 82 10.25 -4.30 -6.05
CA LEU A 82 10.92 -4.95 -7.15
C LEU A 82 10.90 -4.05 -8.38
N MET A 83 11.93 -4.23 -9.21
CA MET A 83 11.98 -3.64 -10.54
C MET A 83 11.60 -4.70 -11.56
N GLY A 84 10.40 -4.61 -12.10
CA GLY A 84 9.88 -5.51 -13.13
C GLY A 84 8.74 -4.86 -13.87
N SER A 85 8.64 -5.08 -15.18
CA SER A 85 7.54 -4.51 -15.94
C SER A 85 6.25 -5.34 -15.74
N PRO A 86 5.07 -4.74 -15.91
CA PRO A 86 3.83 -5.50 -16.00
C PRO A 86 3.88 -6.64 -17.03
N LYS A 87 4.54 -6.44 -18.18
CA LYS A 87 4.69 -7.50 -19.19
C LYS A 87 5.51 -8.68 -18.70
N ASP A 88 6.63 -8.43 -18.02
CA ASP A 88 7.46 -9.51 -17.46
C ASP A 88 6.69 -10.30 -16.41
N TYR A 89 5.94 -9.59 -15.55
CA TYR A 89 5.13 -10.23 -14.53
C TYR A 89 3.97 -11.05 -15.12
N LEU A 90 3.37 -10.59 -16.23
CA LEU A 90 2.34 -11.33 -16.94
C LEU A 90 2.84 -12.69 -17.44
N GLU A 91 4.03 -12.75 -18.02
CA GLU A 91 4.59 -14.00 -18.54
C GLU A 91 4.87 -15.01 -17.42
N ILE A 92 5.19 -14.54 -16.21
CA ILE A 92 5.34 -15.42 -15.04
C ILE A 92 3.98 -15.93 -14.54
N GLU A 93 2.96 -15.07 -14.51
CA GLU A 93 1.65 -15.42 -13.94
C GLU A 93 0.74 -16.21 -14.89
N LYS A 94 0.90 -16.10 -16.22
CA LYS A 94 0.08 -16.87 -17.17
C LYS A 94 0.21 -18.38 -17.00
N ASP A 95 1.37 -18.84 -16.54
CA ASP A 95 1.69 -20.25 -16.32
C ASP A 95 1.59 -20.66 -14.84
N SER A 96 1.13 -19.76 -13.95
CA SER A 96 1.01 -20.08 -12.53
C SER A 96 -0.12 -21.08 -12.27
N GLU A 97 0.18 -22.17 -11.56
CA GLU A 97 -0.84 -23.16 -11.18
C GLU A 97 -1.88 -22.54 -10.24
N ASP A 98 -3.15 -22.87 -10.47
CA ASP A 98 -4.24 -22.44 -9.61
C ASP A 98 -4.03 -22.89 -8.16
N ILE A 99 -4.15 -21.96 -7.21
CA ILE A 99 -3.87 -22.21 -5.79
C ILE A 99 -4.75 -23.31 -5.19
N PHE A 100 -5.98 -23.48 -5.68
CA PHE A 100 -6.85 -24.54 -5.18
C PHE A 100 -6.40 -25.92 -5.64
N SER A 101 -5.76 -26.01 -6.81
CA SER A 101 -5.12 -27.25 -7.25
C SER A 101 -3.97 -27.66 -6.33
N GLN A 102 -3.22 -26.70 -5.77
CA GLN A 102 -2.14 -26.96 -4.80
C GLN A 102 -2.67 -27.33 -3.40
N MET A 103 -3.92 -27.01 -3.08
CA MET A 103 -4.57 -27.35 -1.82
C MET A 103 -5.32 -28.69 -1.88
N ASP A 104 -5.49 -29.27 -3.06
CA ASP A 104 -6.18 -30.53 -3.26
C ASP A 104 -5.33 -31.70 -2.71
N MET A 105 -5.72 -32.18 -1.54
CA MET A 105 -5.05 -33.30 -0.87
C MET A 105 -5.09 -34.59 -1.67
N GLU A 106 -6.09 -34.81 -2.53
CA GLU A 106 -6.10 -35.98 -3.40
C GLU A 106 -5.07 -35.84 -4.51
N LYS A 107 -4.94 -34.65 -5.11
CA LYS A 107 -3.85 -34.35 -6.06
C LYS A 107 -2.48 -34.51 -5.40
N ILE A 108 -2.25 -33.90 -4.24
CA ILE A 108 -0.99 -34.02 -3.49
C ILE A 108 -0.63 -35.48 -3.19
N LEU A 109 -1.60 -36.29 -2.73
CA LEU A 109 -1.35 -37.70 -2.44
C LEU A 109 -1.11 -38.53 -3.71
N ASN A 110 -1.75 -38.17 -4.82
CA ASN A 110 -1.52 -38.81 -6.11
C ASN A 110 -0.13 -38.48 -6.65
N ASP A 111 0.31 -37.22 -6.56
CA ASP A 111 1.66 -36.77 -6.96
C ASP A 111 2.75 -37.43 -6.10
N LEU A 112 2.49 -37.63 -4.80
CA LEU A 112 3.35 -38.44 -3.93
C LEU A 112 3.35 -39.92 -4.35
N GLY A 113 2.26 -40.42 -4.93
CA GLY A 113 2.08 -41.81 -5.35
C GLY A 113 2.91 -42.27 -6.56
N ASP A 114 3.70 -41.38 -7.16
CA ASP A 114 4.52 -41.68 -8.34
C ASP A 114 5.66 -42.67 -8.06
N ASN A 115 6.06 -42.84 -6.80
CA ASN A 115 7.01 -43.86 -6.38
C ASN A 115 6.51 -44.70 -5.20
N GLU A 116 7.12 -45.88 -5.01
CA GLU A 116 6.66 -46.89 -4.03
C GLU A 116 6.68 -46.37 -2.58
N LEU A 117 7.70 -45.57 -2.23
CA LEU A 117 7.82 -44.91 -0.93
C LEU A 117 6.69 -43.89 -0.71
N GLY A 118 6.41 -43.07 -1.72
CA GLY A 118 5.38 -42.03 -1.62
C GLY A 118 3.96 -42.58 -1.64
N ARG A 119 3.70 -43.73 -2.30
CA ARG A 119 2.43 -44.48 -2.13
C ARG A 119 2.25 -44.97 -0.69
N ALA A 120 3.31 -45.51 -0.09
CA ALA A 120 3.25 -45.99 1.29
C ALA A 120 3.03 -44.84 2.29
N VAL A 121 3.76 -43.73 2.12
CA VAL A 121 3.61 -42.52 2.95
C VAL A 121 2.24 -41.88 2.77
N GLY A 122 1.77 -41.74 1.53
CA GLY A 122 0.46 -41.16 1.22
C GLY A 122 -0.70 -42.02 1.75
N GLY A 123 -0.60 -43.34 1.61
CA GLY A 123 -1.56 -44.29 2.18
C GLY A 123 -1.61 -44.25 3.71
N LEU A 124 -0.45 -44.14 4.36
CA LEU A 124 -0.37 -43.98 5.82
C LEU A 124 -1.00 -42.66 6.28
N MET A 125 -0.69 -41.54 5.61
CA MET A 125 -1.22 -40.22 5.94
C MET A 125 -2.76 -40.19 5.80
N LYS A 126 -3.29 -40.72 4.71
CA LYS A 126 -4.73 -40.86 4.50
C LYS A 126 -5.39 -41.69 5.61
N SER A 127 -4.79 -42.83 5.96
CA SER A 127 -5.30 -43.72 7.02
C SER A 127 -5.33 -43.02 8.39
N LEU A 128 -4.29 -42.26 8.74
CA LEU A 128 -4.24 -41.48 9.98
C LEU A 128 -5.37 -40.45 10.06
N PHE A 129 -5.62 -39.72 8.97
CA PHE A 129 -6.72 -38.74 8.94
C PHE A 129 -8.11 -39.36 8.91
N GLN A 130 -8.26 -40.59 8.38
CA GLN A 130 -9.51 -41.33 8.45
C GLN A 130 -9.82 -41.84 9.87
N LEU A 131 -8.78 -42.10 10.69
CA LEU A 131 -8.94 -42.52 12.07
C LEU A 131 -9.22 -41.36 13.04
N GLN A 132 -8.84 -40.14 12.68
CA GLN A 132 -9.08 -38.96 13.50
C GLN A 132 -10.49 -38.41 13.24
N PRO A 133 -11.32 -38.15 14.26
CA PRO A 133 -12.60 -37.48 14.07
C PRO A 133 -12.39 -36.02 13.61
N ALA A 134 -13.36 -35.48 12.86
CA ALA A 134 -13.31 -34.09 12.39
C ALA A 134 -13.32 -33.05 13.53
N GLY A 135 -13.82 -33.43 14.71
CA GLY A 135 -13.90 -32.55 15.89
C GLY A 135 -14.98 -31.47 15.80
N ILE A 136 -15.88 -31.55 14.80
CA ILE A 136 -17.01 -30.65 14.63
C ILE A 136 -18.28 -31.41 15.01
N GLU A 137 -19.00 -30.90 16.02
CA GLU A 137 -20.30 -31.44 16.42
C GLU A 137 -21.41 -30.84 15.57
N VAL A 138 -22.19 -31.68 14.90
CA VAL A 138 -23.37 -31.32 14.13
C VAL A 138 -24.59 -31.38 15.04
N THR A 139 -25.11 -30.21 15.39
CA THR A 139 -26.31 -29.98 16.20
C THR A 139 -27.43 -29.44 15.32
N ASP A 140 -28.68 -29.49 15.78
CA ASP A 140 -29.80 -28.99 14.97
C ASP A 140 -29.72 -27.46 14.71
N GLU A 141 -29.06 -26.71 15.59
CA GLU A 141 -28.85 -25.26 15.46
C GLU A 141 -27.80 -24.90 14.38
N ASN A 142 -26.77 -25.73 14.22
CA ASN A 142 -25.68 -25.47 13.28
C ASN A 142 -25.77 -26.30 11.99
N ARG A 143 -26.61 -27.35 11.96
CA ARG A 143 -26.73 -28.32 10.86
C ARG A 143 -26.89 -27.67 9.50
N GLU A 144 -27.81 -26.73 9.35
CA GLU A 144 -28.06 -26.06 8.06
C GLU A 144 -26.82 -25.33 7.54
N MET A 145 -26.12 -24.60 8.41
CA MET A 145 -24.89 -23.88 8.03
C MET A 145 -23.74 -24.85 7.74
N LEU A 146 -23.56 -25.87 8.59
CA LEU A 146 -22.52 -26.87 8.40
C LEU A 146 -22.73 -27.69 7.12
N GLN A 147 -23.97 -28.04 6.77
CA GLN A 147 -24.28 -28.75 5.53
C GLN A 147 -24.09 -27.85 4.31
N LYS A 148 -24.32 -26.54 4.44
CA LYS A 148 -24.01 -25.59 3.36
C LYS A 148 -22.50 -25.52 3.09
N MET A 149 -21.68 -25.47 4.15
CA MET A 149 -20.22 -25.45 4.05
C MET A 149 -19.65 -26.81 3.62
N PHE A 150 -20.13 -27.89 4.24
CA PHE A 150 -19.64 -29.25 4.13
C PHE A 150 -20.83 -30.23 4.03
N PRO A 151 -21.40 -30.45 2.82
CA PRO A 151 -22.64 -31.21 2.64
C PRO A 151 -22.63 -32.64 3.19
N ASN A 152 -21.45 -33.26 3.22
CA ASN A 152 -21.27 -34.65 3.67
C ASN A 152 -20.83 -34.76 5.13
N LEU A 153 -20.74 -33.64 5.86
CA LEU A 153 -20.29 -33.64 7.25
C LEU A 153 -21.38 -34.18 8.20
N SER A 154 -20.96 -35.07 9.10
CA SER A 154 -21.77 -35.72 10.12
C SER A 154 -20.96 -35.89 11.40
N ASN A 155 -21.63 -36.26 12.50
CA ASN A 155 -20.95 -36.58 13.76
C ASN A 155 -19.99 -37.77 13.67
N SER A 156 -20.09 -38.59 12.62
CA SER A 156 -19.18 -39.70 12.35
C SER A 156 -18.10 -39.36 11.33
N SER A 157 -18.00 -38.11 10.88
CA SER A 157 -17.03 -37.70 9.87
C SER A 157 -15.62 -37.68 10.41
N SER A 158 -14.69 -38.16 9.59
CA SER A 158 -13.27 -38.12 9.87
C SER A 158 -12.65 -36.77 9.49
N MET A 159 -11.43 -36.50 9.95
CA MET A 159 -10.63 -35.36 9.49
C MET A 159 -10.40 -35.43 7.97
N TRP A 160 -10.30 -36.64 7.41
CA TRP A 160 -10.23 -36.86 5.97
C TRP A 160 -11.49 -36.36 5.24
N ASP A 161 -12.68 -36.59 5.79
CA ASP A 161 -13.93 -36.12 5.20
C ASP A 161 -14.06 -34.59 5.26
N LEU A 162 -13.59 -33.97 6.34
CA LEU A 162 -13.51 -32.52 6.47
C LEU A 162 -12.56 -31.91 5.41
N MET A 163 -11.34 -32.44 5.28
CA MET A 163 -10.35 -31.93 4.32
C MET A 163 -10.84 -32.00 2.87
N LYS A 164 -11.47 -33.11 2.47
CA LYS A 164 -12.11 -33.22 1.14
C LYS A 164 -13.18 -32.15 0.91
N GLY A 165 -13.86 -31.70 1.97
CA GLY A 165 -14.86 -30.65 1.91
C GLY A 165 -14.28 -29.22 1.85
N MET A 166 -13.07 -29.01 2.37
CA MET A 166 -12.46 -27.67 2.48
C MET A 166 -12.13 -27.03 1.14
N VAL A 167 -11.51 -27.77 0.21
CA VAL A 167 -11.14 -27.21 -1.10
C VAL A 167 -12.38 -26.83 -1.92
N PRO A 168 -13.39 -27.71 -2.10
CA PRO A 168 -14.62 -27.34 -2.81
C PRO A 168 -15.39 -26.20 -2.12
N PHE A 169 -15.43 -26.16 -0.79
CA PHE A 169 -16.02 -25.05 -0.06
C PHE A 169 -15.29 -23.73 -0.37
N SER A 170 -13.96 -23.73 -0.27
CA SER A 170 -13.14 -22.55 -0.53
C SER A 170 -13.27 -22.08 -1.98
N GLN A 171 -13.25 -22.99 -2.96
CA GLN A 171 -13.47 -22.70 -4.37
C GLN A 171 -14.84 -22.05 -4.61
N LYS A 172 -15.92 -22.65 -4.10
CA LYS A 172 -17.27 -22.07 -4.22
C LYS A 172 -17.35 -20.71 -3.56
N LEU A 173 -16.82 -20.56 -2.35
CA LEU A 173 -16.84 -19.29 -1.64
C LEU A 173 -16.09 -18.19 -2.41
N HIS A 174 -14.93 -18.51 -2.98
CA HIS A 174 -14.08 -17.54 -3.68
C HIS A 174 -14.58 -17.22 -5.08
N GLN A 175 -15.05 -18.21 -5.84
CA GLN A 175 -15.29 -18.09 -7.29
C GLN A 175 -16.79 -18.09 -7.66
N ASP A 176 -17.67 -18.69 -6.85
CA ASP A 176 -19.11 -18.74 -7.13
C ASP A 176 -19.85 -17.57 -6.47
N ARG A 177 -20.30 -16.65 -7.33
CA ARG A 177 -21.06 -15.45 -6.97
C ARG A 177 -22.32 -15.74 -6.16
N GLU A 178 -23.15 -16.66 -6.63
CA GLU A 178 -24.46 -16.90 -6.03
C GLU A 178 -24.29 -17.67 -4.73
N TYR A 179 -23.35 -18.61 -4.68
CA TYR A 179 -22.96 -19.27 -3.44
C TYR A 179 -22.48 -18.27 -2.39
N TYR A 180 -21.59 -17.34 -2.73
CA TYR A 180 -21.12 -16.31 -1.79
C TYR A 180 -22.25 -15.41 -1.29
N LYS A 181 -23.11 -14.92 -2.19
CA LYS A 181 -24.26 -14.08 -1.82
C LYS A 181 -25.22 -14.82 -0.88
N ASP A 182 -25.52 -16.07 -1.19
CA ASP A 182 -26.37 -16.93 -0.38
C ASP A 182 -25.73 -17.24 0.97
N PHE A 183 -24.42 -17.51 1.01
CA PHE A 183 -23.66 -17.74 2.25
C PHE A 183 -23.68 -16.51 3.17
N ARG A 184 -23.35 -15.33 2.63
CA ARG A 184 -23.41 -14.05 3.36
C ARG A 184 -24.82 -13.75 3.86
N LYS A 185 -25.84 -14.05 3.05
CA LYS A 185 -27.25 -13.90 3.45
C LYS A 185 -27.59 -14.79 4.65
N SER A 186 -27.22 -16.07 4.63
CA SER A 186 -27.47 -16.99 5.75
C SER A 186 -26.78 -16.56 7.04
N ILE A 187 -25.56 -16.01 6.95
CA ILE A 187 -24.87 -15.43 8.11
C ILE A 187 -25.68 -14.27 8.68
N GLY A 188 -26.19 -13.38 7.82
CA GLY A 188 -27.01 -12.26 8.25
C GLY A 188 -28.37 -12.64 8.83
N GLU A 189 -29.00 -13.70 8.33
CA GLU A 189 -30.26 -14.24 8.87
C GLU A 189 -30.09 -14.80 10.29
N LYS A 190 -28.88 -15.26 10.64
CA LYS A 190 -28.52 -15.66 12.01
C LYS A 190 -28.17 -14.48 12.93
N GLY A 191 -28.45 -13.25 12.50
CA GLY A 191 -28.25 -12.03 13.29
C GLY A 191 -26.85 -11.41 13.17
N PHE A 192 -25.94 -12.00 12.38
CA PHE A 192 -24.61 -11.45 12.16
C PHE A 192 -24.59 -10.48 10.97
N LYS A 193 -25.40 -9.41 11.07
CA LYS A 193 -25.52 -8.36 10.05
C LYS A 193 -25.91 -7.02 10.67
N LEU A 194 -25.22 -5.97 10.27
CA LEU A 194 -25.52 -4.59 10.64
C LEU A 194 -26.85 -4.13 10.05
N GLU A 195 -27.46 -3.14 10.68
CA GLU A 195 -28.71 -2.56 10.19
C GLU A 195 -28.53 -1.91 8.80
N PRO A 196 -29.60 -1.82 7.98
CA PRO A 196 -29.51 -1.21 6.65
C PRO A 196 -29.01 0.25 6.65
N ALA A 197 -29.27 0.99 7.73
CA ALA A 197 -28.81 2.37 7.89
C ALA A 197 -27.29 2.50 8.11
N SER A 198 -26.59 1.39 8.38
CA SER A 198 -25.14 1.38 8.60
C SER A 198 -24.34 1.94 7.44
N GLY A 199 -24.86 1.81 6.21
CA GLY A 199 -24.25 2.41 5.03
C GLY A 199 -24.18 3.94 5.04
N ASN A 200 -24.89 4.64 5.94
CA ASN A 200 -24.89 6.10 6.04
C ASN A 200 -24.10 6.62 7.25
N TRP A 201 -23.45 5.75 8.00
CA TRP A 201 -22.62 6.18 9.12
C TRP A 201 -21.45 7.04 8.65
N ASN A 202 -21.10 8.03 9.47
CA ASN A 202 -19.86 8.78 9.29
C ASN A 202 -18.67 7.83 9.45
N VAL A 203 -17.69 7.93 8.57
CA VAL A 203 -16.45 7.12 8.57
C VAL A 203 -15.82 7.04 9.96
N GLU A 204 -15.82 8.13 10.73
CA GLU A 204 -15.23 8.22 12.06
C GLU A 204 -15.93 7.37 13.13
N THR A 205 -17.20 7.00 12.91
CA THR A 205 -17.99 6.26 13.90
C THR A 205 -18.23 4.81 13.53
N VAL A 206 -17.84 4.37 12.33
CA VAL A 206 -18.12 3.02 11.82
C VAL A 206 -17.60 1.93 12.74
N VAL A 207 -16.31 1.95 13.09
CA VAL A 207 -15.71 0.89 13.92
C VAL A 207 -16.32 0.88 15.32
N LYS A 208 -16.54 2.06 15.91
CA LYS A 208 -17.23 2.18 17.21
C LYS A 208 -18.65 1.59 17.16
N ASN A 209 -19.39 1.81 16.07
CA ASN A 209 -20.72 1.24 15.90
C ASN A 209 -20.66 -0.29 15.72
N ILE A 210 -19.63 -0.79 15.04
CA ILE A 210 -19.37 -2.24 14.93
C ILE A 210 -19.04 -2.83 16.31
N ASP A 211 -18.23 -2.17 17.14
CA ASP A 211 -17.94 -2.62 18.51
C ASP A 211 -19.22 -2.76 19.33
N GLN A 212 -20.11 -1.77 19.26
CA GLN A 212 -21.42 -1.82 19.91
C GLN A 212 -22.30 -2.95 19.37
N PHE A 213 -22.25 -3.22 18.07
CA PHE A 213 -22.95 -4.35 17.47
C PHE A 213 -22.41 -5.68 17.99
N LEU A 214 -21.10 -5.85 18.05
CA LEU A 214 -20.44 -7.05 18.58
C LEU A 214 -20.71 -7.26 20.07
N GLU A 215 -20.82 -6.17 20.84
CA GLU A 215 -21.23 -6.21 22.25
C GLU A 215 -22.67 -6.70 22.41
N ARG A 216 -23.61 -6.25 21.57
CA ARG A 216 -25.01 -6.74 21.57
C ARG A 216 -25.13 -8.22 21.22
N LEU A 217 -24.20 -8.75 20.42
CA LEU A 217 -24.07 -10.18 20.16
C LEU A 217 -23.39 -10.94 21.31
N ASN A 218 -23.13 -10.29 22.45
CA ASN A 218 -22.50 -10.85 23.65
C ASN A 218 -21.11 -11.43 23.38
N THR A 219 -20.40 -10.95 22.34
CA THR A 219 -19.04 -11.39 22.04
C THR A 219 -18.02 -10.81 23.02
N LYS A 220 -18.29 -9.61 23.53
CA LYS A 220 -17.38 -8.78 24.36
C LYS A 220 -16.04 -8.47 23.68
N LEU A 221 -16.02 -8.46 22.35
CA LEU A 221 -14.84 -8.16 21.54
C LEU A 221 -15.06 -6.86 20.77
N THR A 222 -14.02 -6.04 20.69
CA THR A 222 -13.91 -4.98 19.70
C THR A 222 -13.72 -5.57 18.30
N PHE A 223 -13.90 -4.77 17.25
CA PHE A 223 -13.68 -5.14 15.86
C PHE A 223 -12.26 -5.70 15.65
N ARG A 224 -11.25 -5.06 16.24
CA ARG A 224 -9.85 -5.51 16.15
C ARG A 224 -9.64 -6.87 16.81
N GLU A 225 -10.18 -7.04 18.02
CA GLU A 225 -10.09 -8.30 18.76
C GLU A 225 -10.85 -9.41 18.04
N TYR A 226 -11.99 -9.07 17.43
CA TYR A 226 -12.77 -9.99 16.61
C TYR A 226 -11.97 -10.47 15.40
N ILE A 227 -11.31 -9.58 14.66
CA ILE A 227 -10.42 -9.96 13.56
C ILE A 227 -9.27 -10.86 14.05
N ASN A 228 -8.68 -10.54 15.20
CA ASN A 228 -7.63 -11.38 15.80
C ASN A 228 -8.11 -12.80 16.11
N THR A 229 -9.40 -13.01 16.32
CA THR A 229 -9.94 -14.37 16.53
C THR A 229 -9.76 -15.27 15.31
N CYS A 230 -9.76 -14.72 14.09
CA CYS A 230 -9.54 -15.46 12.85
C CYS A 230 -8.14 -16.08 12.78
N PHE A 231 -7.19 -15.62 13.60
CA PHE A 231 -5.80 -16.06 13.57
C PHE A 231 -5.35 -16.78 14.85
N LYS A 232 -6.25 -17.00 15.83
CA LYS A 232 -5.92 -17.61 17.13
C LYS A 232 -5.22 -18.97 17.06
N HIS A 233 -5.45 -19.71 15.98
CA HIS A 233 -4.87 -21.05 15.79
C HIS A 233 -3.57 -21.02 14.96
N LYS A 234 -3.13 -19.86 14.48
CA LYS A 234 -1.81 -19.73 13.84
C LYS A 234 -0.72 -19.74 14.92
N LYS A 235 0.37 -20.45 14.61
CA LYS A 235 1.58 -20.45 15.46
C LYS A 235 2.27 -19.08 15.40
N GLU A 236 2.32 -18.50 14.21
CA GLU A 236 2.89 -17.18 13.96
C GLU A 236 1.81 -16.08 14.04
N PRO A 237 2.16 -14.86 14.47
CA PRO A 237 1.26 -13.72 14.40
C PRO A 237 0.75 -13.49 12.97
N ALA A 238 -0.48 -12.97 12.86
CA ALA A 238 -1.01 -12.55 11.58
C ALA A 238 -0.12 -11.47 10.97
N THR A 239 0.23 -11.64 9.70
CA THR A 239 0.96 -10.59 8.98
C THR A 239 0.08 -9.34 8.81
N GLY A 240 0.70 -8.18 8.61
CA GLY A 240 -0.05 -6.93 8.35
C GLY A 240 -1.00 -7.06 7.15
N PHE A 241 -0.57 -7.78 6.10
CA PHE A 241 -1.39 -8.08 4.93
C PHE A 241 -2.62 -8.94 5.27
N GLU A 242 -2.42 -10.06 5.97
CA GLU A 242 -3.51 -10.96 6.38
C GLU A 242 -4.52 -10.24 7.27
N TYR A 243 -4.02 -9.50 8.27
CA TYR A 243 -4.85 -8.76 9.20
C TYR A 243 -5.69 -7.71 8.49
N TYR A 244 -5.06 -6.87 7.66
CA TYR A 244 -5.73 -5.78 6.96
C TYR A 244 -6.78 -6.31 5.96
N THR A 245 -6.40 -7.28 5.12
CA THR A 245 -7.33 -7.83 4.11
C THR A 245 -8.49 -8.59 4.75
N THR A 246 -8.27 -9.23 5.90
CA THR A 246 -9.34 -9.84 6.71
C THR A 246 -10.25 -8.79 7.33
N ALA A 247 -9.69 -7.69 7.85
CA ALA A 247 -10.49 -6.56 8.35
C ALA A 247 -11.39 -5.98 7.25
N TYR A 248 -10.84 -5.83 6.04
CA TYR A 248 -11.58 -5.35 4.88
C TYR A 248 -12.73 -6.28 4.49
N LEU A 249 -12.46 -7.58 4.40
CA LEU A 249 -13.48 -8.59 4.13
C LEU A 249 -14.56 -8.61 5.23
N MET A 250 -14.17 -8.43 6.49
CA MET A 250 -15.09 -8.44 7.63
C MET A 250 -16.12 -7.32 7.55
N LEU A 251 -15.76 -6.13 7.06
CA LEU A 251 -16.73 -5.06 6.80
C LEU A 251 -17.84 -5.53 5.85
N ASP A 252 -17.47 -6.24 4.78
CA ASP A 252 -18.44 -6.78 3.82
C ASP A 252 -19.33 -7.87 4.44
N MET A 253 -18.72 -8.79 5.19
CA MET A 253 -19.42 -9.89 5.87
C MET A 253 -20.42 -9.40 6.92
N LEU A 254 -20.07 -8.34 7.66
CA LEU A 254 -20.97 -7.67 8.59
C LEU A 254 -22.09 -6.90 7.88
N GLY A 255 -22.02 -6.73 6.56
CA GLY A 255 -23.01 -5.98 5.79
C GLY A 255 -22.79 -4.47 5.80
N TYR A 256 -21.58 -3.98 6.13
CA TYR A 256 -21.21 -2.58 5.96
C TYR A 256 -20.78 -2.32 4.52
N LYS A 257 -21.52 -1.46 3.80
CA LYS A 257 -21.31 -1.18 2.35
C LYS A 257 -21.07 -2.47 1.53
N PRO A 258 -21.95 -3.48 1.64
CA PRO A 258 -21.70 -4.80 1.09
C PRO A 258 -21.64 -4.74 -0.43
N ASP A 259 -20.77 -5.54 -1.03
CA ASP A 259 -20.72 -5.63 -2.48
C ASP A 259 -22.02 -6.23 -3.05
N LYS A 260 -22.50 -5.62 -4.13
CA LYS A 260 -23.68 -6.09 -4.87
C LYS A 260 -23.29 -7.17 -5.88
N LEU A 261 -22.00 -7.26 -6.24
CA LEU A 261 -21.46 -8.17 -7.23
C LEU A 261 -22.33 -8.19 -8.48
N PRO A 262 -22.48 -7.07 -9.22
CA PRO A 262 -23.47 -6.94 -10.28
C PRO A 262 -23.24 -7.86 -11.48
N LYS A 263 -21.98 -8.14 -11.85
CA LYS A 263 -21.61 -8.95 -13.03
C LYS A 263 -21.54 -10.42 -12.65
N THR A 264 -21.69 -11.30 -13.65
CA THR A 264 -21.56 -12.75 -13.47
C THR A 264 -20.13 -13.19 -13.13
N THR A 265 -19.14 -12.38 -13.50
CA THR A 265 -17.73 -12.57 -13.15
C THR A 265 -17.38 -12.10 -11.74
N ASP A 266 -18.31 -11.43 -11.04
CA ASP A 266 -18.04 -10.87 -9.72
C ASP A 266 -18.22 -11.93 -8.63
N SER A 267 -17.24 -12.08 -7.76
CA SER A 267 -17.21 -13.07 -6.68
C SER A 267 -16.51 -12.50 -5.43
N MET A 268 -16.33 -13.31 -4.39
CA MET A 268 -15.56 -12.89 -3.21
C MET A 268 -14.12 -12.50 -3.58
N GLN A 269 -13.55 -13.05 -4.65
CA GLN A 269 -12.24 -12.62 -5.14
C GLN A 269 -12.19 -11.14 -5.52
N ASN A 270 -13.30 -10.53 -5.97
CA ASN A 270 -13.34 -9.09 -6.21
C ASN A 270 -13.18 -8.31 -4.91
N ILE A 271 -13.91 -8.70 -3.85
CA ILE A 271 -13.81 -8.07 -2.54
C ILE A 271 -12.39 -8.22 -1.96
N GLN A 272 -11.76 -9.38 -2.22
CA GLN A 272 -10.38 -9.62 -1.82
C GLN A 272 -9.39 -8.76 -2.62
N ALA A 273 -9.58 -8.61 -3.94
CA ALA A 273 -8.75 -7.74 -4.79
C ALA A 273 -8.88 -6.27 -4.35
N ASP A 274 -10.09 -5.80 -4.08
CA ASP A 274 -10.38 -4.48 -3.50
C ASP A 274 -9.65 -4.28 -2.17
N GLY A 275 -9.71 -5.28 -1.27
CA GLY A 275 -8.97 -5.25 -0.01
C GLY A 275 -7.46 -5.21 -0.21
N GLN A 276 -6.94 -5.82 -1.28
CA GLN A 276 -5.52 -5.75 -1.65
C GLN A 276 -5.14 -4.38 -2.19
N HIS A 277 -5.93 -3.77 -3.07
CA HIS A 277 -5.73 -2.38 -3.52
C HIS A 277 -5.73 -1.40 -2.34
N SER A 278 -6.69 -1.55 -1.42
CA SER A 278 -6.77 -0.80 -0.17
C SER A 278 -5.51 -0.98 0.70
N PHE A 279 -4.98 -2.19 0.83
CA PHE A 279 -3.76 -2.45 1.59
C PHE A 279 -2.51 -1.85 0.93
N TYR A 280 -2.29 -2.12 -0.37
CA TYR A 280 -1.10 -1.65 -1.06
C TYR A 280 -1.07 -0.13 -1.20
N SER A 281 -2.23 0.51 -1.32
CA SER A 281 -2.30 1.96 -1.37
C SER A 281 -1.87 2.63 -0.05
N ALA A 282 -1.92 1.93 1.09
CA ALA A 282 -1.38 2.40 2.37
C ALA A 282 0.14 2.64 2.37
N TYR A 283 0.86 2.22 1.32
CA TYR A 283 2.28 2.48 1.11
C TYR A 283 2.56 3.72 0.24
N CYS A 284 1.50 4.38 -0.24
CA CYS A 284 1.55 5.56 -1.10
C CYS A 284 1.08 6.82 -0.37
N ASP A 285 1.37 7.99 -0.93
CA ASP A 285 0.91 9.28 -0.42
C ASP A 285 -0.58 9.48 -0.75
N TYR A 286 -1.00 9.01 -1.93
CA TYR A 286 -2.37 9.09 -2.43
C TYR A 286 -2.88 7.74 -2.92
N PHE A 287 -4.18 7.51 -2.74
CA PHE A 287 -4.95 6.44 -3.37
C PHE A 287 -6.06 7.05 -4.22
N VAL A 288 -6.05 6.83 -5.53
CA VAL A 288 -7.08 7.32 -6.45
C VAL A 288 -7.99 6.16 -6.84
N VAL A 289 -9.28 6.30 -6.55
CA VAL A 289 -10.27 5.24 -6.74
C VAL A 289 -11.66 5.83 -6.98
N ASP A 290 -12.30 5.41 -8.08
CA ASP A 290 -13.66 5.85 -8.41
C ASP A 290 -14.75 4.90 -7.89
N ASP A 291 -14.37 3.76 -7.30
CA ASP A 291 -15.33 2.83 -6.71
C ASP A 291 -15.71 3.34 -5.33
N THR A 292 -16.97 3.76 -5.20
CA THR A 292 -17.48 4.38 -3.97
C THR A 292 -17.38 3.44 -2.76
N LYS A 293 -17.57 2.14 -2.92
CA LYS A 293 -17.55 1.20 -1.78
C LYS A 293 -16.14 0.89 -1.35
N LEU A 294 -15.23 0.66 -2.30
CA LEU A 294 -13.81 0.50 -2.02
C LEU A 294 -13.27 1.74 -1.34
N ARG A 295 -13.58 2.92 -1.87
CA ARG A 295 -13.20 4.21 -1.28
C ARG A 295 -13.64 4.34 0.17
N ILE A 296 -14.93 4.13 0.45
CA ILE A 296 -15.48 4.28 1.81
C ILE A 296 -14.90 3.24 2.78
N LYS A 297 -14.82 1.96 2.39
CA LYS A 297 -14.21 0.91 3.23
C LYS A 297 -12.73 1.20 3.51
N THR A 298 -12.00 1.69 2.51
CA THR A 298 -10.59 2.09 2.68
C THR A 298 -10.46 3.23 3.67
N GLN A 299 -11.29 4.27 3.56
CA GLN A 299 -11.29 5.42 4.48
C GLN A 299 -11.58 4.98 5.93
N VAL A 300 -12.50 4.04 6.14
CA VAL A 300 -12.77 3.46 7.47
C VAL A 300 -11.53 2.78 8.04
N LEU A 301 -10.89 1.89 7.28
CA LEU A 301 -9.71 1.18 7.75
C LEU A 301 -8.49 2.08 7.90
N PHE A 302 -8.31 3.07 7.03
CA PHE A 302 -7.22 4.04 7.15
C PHE A 302 -7.39 4.88 8.40
N LYS A 303 -8.62 5.32 8.71
CA LYS A 303 -8.90 6.02 9.96
C LYS A 303 -8.63 5.12 11.16
N GLU A 304 -9.14 3.89 11.14
CA GLU A 304 -8.97 2.93 12.23
C GLU A 304 -7.49 2.65 12.47
N PHE A 305 -6.73 2.34 11.43
CA PHE A 305 -5.31 1.98 11.54
C PHE A 305 -4.35 3.17 11.50
N ASN A 306 -4.86 4.40 11.61
CA ASN A 306 -4.07 5.64 11.57
C ASN A 306 -3.14 5.75 10.35
N ILE A 307 -3.63 5.35 9.17
CA ILE A 307 -2.92 5.44 7.90
C ILE A 307 -3.22 6.81 7.27
N PRO A 308 -2.22 7.68 7.07
CA PRO A 308 -2.41 9.05 6.59
C PRO A 308 -2.52 9.19 5.07
N THR A 309 -2.48 8.08 4.31
CA THR A 309 -2.67 8.08 2.86
C THR A 309 -4.01 8.73 2.50
N ILE A 310 -3.99 9.68 1.57
CA ILE A 310 -5.18 10.44 1.19
C ILE A 310 -5.93 9.67 0.09
N VAL A 311 -7.21 9.36 0.33
CA VAL A 311 -8.07 8.66 -0.63
C VAL A 311 -8.90 9.67 -1.42
N LEU A 312 -8.78 9.64 -2.75
CA LEU A 312 -9.35 10.60 -3.70
C LEU A 312 -10.16 9.91 -4.79
N GLU A 313 -11.14 10.60 -5.36
CA GLU A 313 -11.70 10.25 -6.67
C GLU A 313 -10.84 10.84 -7.80
N SER A 314 -10.95 10.29 -9.01
CA SER A 314 -10.18 10.74 -10.17
C SER A 314 -10.39 12.21 -10.52
N ASN A 315 -11.60 12.74 -10.31
CA ASN A 315 -11.94 14.16 -10.52
C ASN A 315 -11.31 15.10 -9.48
N GLU A 316 -10.95 14.60 -8.30
CA GLU A 316 -10.27 15.36 -7.23
C GLU A 316 -8.75 15.32 -7.38
N PHE A 317 -8.22 14.27 -8.01
CA PHE A 317 -6.79 13.97 -8.11
C PHE A 317 -5.95 15.17 -8.57
N ILE A 318 -6.29 15.77 -9.72
CA ILE A 318 -5.51 16.89 -10.28
C ILE A 318 -5.52 18.07 -9.31
N LYS A 319 -6.70 18.43 -8.79
CA LYS A 319 -6.86 19.58 -7.89
C LYS A 319 -6.01 19.41 -6.64
N VAL A 320 -6.03 18.23 -6.01
CA VAL A 320 -5.33 18.00 -4.75
C VAL A 320 -3.82 17.83 -4.95
N VAL A 321 -3.40 17.08 -5.97
CA VAL A 321 -1.98 16.75 -6.15
C VAL A 321 -1.19 17.88 -6.79
N LYS A 322 -1.80 18.68 -7.67
CA LYS A 322 -1.15 19.84 -8.28
C LYS A 322 -0.62 20.83 -7.23
N ASP A 323 -1.41 21.09 -6.20
CA ASP A 323 -1.06 22.01 -5.11
C ASP A 323 0.01 21.44 -4.16
N LYS A 324 0.43 20.19 -4.38
CA LYS A 324 1.44 19.48 -3.57
C LYS A 324 2.75 19.30 -4.32
N LEU A 325 2.77 19.59 -5.62
CA LEU A 325 3.99 19.67 -6.41
C LEU A 325 4.76 20.93 -6.07
N HIS A 326 6.08 20.82 -6.02
CA HIS A 326 6.95 21.96 -5.80
C HIS A 326 7.21 22.70 -7.12
N ILE A 327 6.89 24.00 -7.11
CA ILE A 327 7.10 24.94 -8.22
C ILE A 327 8.06 26.02 -7.71
N ASN A 328 9.20 26.15 -8.38
CA ASN A 328 10.19 27.19 -8.06
C ASN A 328 9.61 28.57 -8.33
N LYS A 329 9.78 29.52 -7.40
CA LYS A 329 9.32 30.89 -7.57
C LYS A 329 10.37 31.70 -8.33
N GLU A 330 10.03 32.17 -9.53
CA GLU A 330 10.92 33.04 -10.32
C GLU A 330 11.29 34.30 -9.53
N GLY A 331 12.59 34.62 -9.49
CA GLY A 331 13.10 35.83 -8.81
C GLY A 331 13.16 35.75 -7.28
N VAL A 332 12.78 34.62 -6.65
CA VAL A 332 12.90 34.41 -5.21
C VAL A 332 14.17 33.62 -4.90
N HIS A 333 14.95 34.07 -3.92
CA HIS A 333 16.13 33.33 -3.47
C HIS A 333 15.70 32.00 -2.82
N PHE A 334 16.34 30.89 -3.19
CA PHE A 334 15.93 29.55 -2.77
C PHE A 334 15.86 29.34 -1.24
N ILE A 335 16.68 30.08 -0.47
CA ILE A 335 16.61 30.06 1.00
C ILE A 335 15.30 30.68 1.51
N ASN A 336 14.91 31.82 0.94
CA ASN A 336 13.66 32.49 1.33
C ASN A 336 12.48 31.58 0.98
N GLU A 337 12.51 30.96 -0.20
CA GLU A 337 11.49 29.98 -0.59
C GLU A 337 11.43 28.80 0.39
N ALA A 338 12.58 28.26 0.81
CA ALA A 338 12.67 27.17 1.78
C ALA A 338 12.15 27.56 3.17
N VAL A 339 12.48 28.76 3.66
CA VAL A 339 12.02 29.28 4.95
C VAL A 339 10.51 29.57 4.94
N GLU A 340 9.97 30.07 3.83
CA GLU A 340 8.53 30.30 3.66
C GLU A 340 7.69 29.01 3.80
N LEU A 341 8.27 27.83 3.58
CA LEU A 341 7.58 26.55 3.78
C LEU A 341 7.43 26.15 5.26
N LEU A 342 8.11 26.85 6.18
CA LEU A 342 8.16 26.52 7.61
C LEU A 342 7.10 27.28 8.41
N GLU A 343 5.84 26.99 8.13
CA GLU A 343 4.70 27.62 8.80
C GLU A 343 4.51 27.05 10.22
N ALA A 344 4.23 27.90 11.21
CA ALA A 344 4.11 27.50 12.61
C ALA A 344 3.00 26.47 12.86
N GLU A 345 1.91 26.54 12.10
CA GLU A 345 0.80 25.57 12.15
C GLU A 345 1.19 24.16 11.67
N ASN A 346 2.31 24.03 10.97
CA ASN A 346 2.82 22.78 10.44
C ASN A 346 3.91 22.13 11.34
N ILE A 347 4.17 22.69 12.52
CA ILE A 347 5.09 22.09 13.50
C ILE A 347 4.50 20.77 14.00
N VAL A 348 5.26 19.69 13.89
CA VAL A 348 4.87 18.35 14.36
C VAL A 348 5.64 17.92 15.61
N GLU A 349 6.87 18.41 15.79
CA GLU A 349 7.76 18.06 16.89
C GLU A 349 8.60 19.28 17.25
N TYR A 350 8.88 19.45 18.55
CA TYR A 350 9.64 20.56 19.12
C TYR A 350 10.54 20.02 20.23
N TYR A 351 11.82 20.38 20.16
CA TYR A 351 12.82 19.98 21.14
C TYR A 351 13.54 21.23 21.65
N GLU A 352 13.37 21.50 22.95
CA GLU A 352 14.12 22.55 23.63
C GLU A 352 15.56 22.10 23.83
N SER A 353 16.50 22.97 23.47
CA SER A 353 17.90 22.74 23.77
C SER A 353 18.18 23.14 25.22
N ASN A 354 18.84 22.25 25.96
CA ASN A 354 19.40 22.55 27.28
C ASN A 354 20.85 23.07 27.20
N ASN A 355 21.40 23.22 26.01
CA ASN A 355 22.77 23.63 25.76
C ASN A 355 22.78 25.07 25.24
N GLU A 356 23.56 25.96 25.88
CA GLU A 356 23.67 27.37 25.46
C GLU A 356 24.22 27.54 24.02
N ASP A 357 24.80 26.48 23.47
CA ASP A 357 25.45 26.45 22.16
C ASP A 357 24.53 26.00 21.02
N GLU A 358 23.40 25.39 21.35
CA GLU A 358 22.43 24.83 20.41
C GLU A 358 21.07 25.51 20.64
N GLY A 359 20.43 25.99 19.57
CA GLY A 359 19.08 26.54 19.64
C GLY A 359 18.02 25.44 19.58
N ASP A 360 16.76 25.83 19.76
CA ASP A 360 15.65 24.89 19.69
C ASP A 360 15.56 24.23 18.30
N THR A 361 15.21 22.95 18.31
CA THR A 361 14.98 22.18 17.08
C THR A 361 13.48 22.06 16.82
N ARG A 362 13.07 22.35 15.59
CA ARG A 362 11.65 22.29 15.18
C ARG A 362 11.50 21.43 13.93
N ALA A 363 10.59 20.47 13.95
CA ALA A 363 10.26 19.67 12.77
C ALA A 363 8.92 20.10 12.19
N PHE A 364 8.90 20.35 10.87
CA PHE A 364 7.75 20.82 10.12
C PHE A 364 7.31 19.79 9.10
N LYS A 365 6.00 19.56 8.99
CA LYS A 365 5.41 18.89 7.82
C LYS A 365 5.27 19.92 6.71
N LEU A 366 5.82 19.66 5.53
CA LEU A 366 5.80 20.65 4.46
C LEU A 366 4.42 20.73 3.78
N PRO A 367 3.98 21.93 3.37
CA PRO A 367 2.72 22.10 2.65
C PRO A 367 2.77 21.51 1.23
N VAL A 368 3.97 21.37 0.67
CA VAL A 368 4.28 20.73 -0.63
C VAL A 368 5.38 19.68 -0.46
N PHE A 369 5.54 18.79 -1.43
CA PHE A 369 6.73 17.95 -1.51
C PHE A 369 7.87 18.77 -2.12
N TYR A 370 8.76 19.33 -1.30
CA TYR A 370 9.92 20.08 -1.78
C TYR A 370 10.81 19.19 -2.65
N PHE A 371 11.23 19.70 -3.81
CA PHE A 371 11.81 18.90 -4.89
C PHE A 371 10.99 17.65 -5.28
N ASP A 372 9.67 17.66 -5.09
CA ASP A 372 8.70 16.57 -5.30
C ASP A 372 9.08 15.28 -4.53
N PHE A 373 9.90 15.42 -3.49
CA PHE A 373 10.42 14.29 -2.72
C PHE A 373 10.32 14.53 -1.21
N PHE A 374 10.85 15.64 -0.72
CA PHE A 374 10.94 15.94 0.70
C PHE A 374 9.60 16.45 1.22
N ASN A 375 9.05 15.82 2.25
CA ASN A 375 7.76 16.19 2.84
C ASN A 375 7.89 16.72 4.28
N TYR A 376 9.11 16.77 4.81
CA TYR A 376 9.43 17.36 6.12
C TYR A 376 10.71 18.19 6.04
N ALA A 377 10.79 19.18 6.91
CA ALA A 377 12.00 19.95 7.18
C ALA A 377 12.26 20.04 8.69
N ILE A 378 13.53 19.99 9.08
CA ILE A 378 13.98 20.27 10.44
C ILE A 378 14.70 21.62 10.41
N TYR A 379 14.31 22.52 11.29
CA TYR A 379 14.99 23.79 11.52
C TYR A 379 15.81 23.68 12.80
N GLU A 380 17.10 24.03 12.71
CA GLU A 380 18.01 24.09 13.85
C GLU A 380 18.68 25.46 13.84
N TRP A 381 18.55 26.20 14.94
CA TRP A 381 19.25 27.47 15.15
C TRP A 381 20.57 27.24 15.89
N TYR A 382 21.63 27.92 15.46
CA TYR A 382 22.96 27.83 16.06
C TYR A 382 23.39 29.22 16.55
N PRO A 383 23.09 29.59 17.81
CA PRO A 383 23.32 30.93 18.33
C PRO A 383 24.77 31.40 18.24
N LYS A 384 25.74 30.53 18.58
CA LYS A 384 27.17 30.87 18.59
C LYS A 384 27.73 31.12 17.19
N GLN A 385 27.24 30.37 16.21
CA GLN A 385 27.68 30.46 14.82
C GLN A 385 26.89 31.52 14.05
N GLU A 386 25.87 32.12 14.67
CA GLU A 386 24.93 33.07 14.06
C GLU A 386 24.43 32.54 12.72
N GLY A 387 23.82 31.35 12.75
CA GLY A 387 23.36 30.66 11.54
C GLY A 387 22.30 29.63 11.86
N PHE A 388 21.69 29.07 10.82
CA PHE A 388 20.71 27.99 10.93
C PHE A 388 20.98 26.88 9.93
N ALA A 389 20.46 25.70 10.25
CA ALA A 389 20.37 24.58 9.33
C ALA A 389 18.91 24.28 8.99
N LEU A 390 18.64 23.99 7.72
CA LEU A 390 17.39 23.39 7.24
C LEU A 390 17.68 21.99 6.71
N ILE A 391 17.09 20.97 7.31
CA ILE A 391 17.31 19.57 6.94
C ILE A 391 16.01 19.00 6.36
N PHE A 392 15.97 18.83 5.04
CA PHE A 392 14.85 18.29 4.30
C PHE A 392 14.96 16.77 4.17
N LYS A 393 13.90 16.05 4.55
CA LYS A 393 13.83 14.59 4.51
C LYS A 393 12.47 14.08 4.04
N LYS A 394 12.46 12.84 3.53
CA LYS A 394 11.22 12.09 3.28
C LYS A 394 10.88 11.23 4.50
N VAL A 395 9.78 11.56 5.16
CA VAL A 395 9.25 10.83 6.33
C VAL A 395 8.01 10.06 5.92
N PHE A 396 7.95 8.80 6.33
CA PHE A 396 6.78 7.96 6.17
C PHE A 396 6.07 7.85 7.51
N LYS A 397 4.77 8.17 7.51
CA LYS A 397 3.85 7.91 8.63
C LYS A 397 2.76 6.89 8.23
N ASN A 398 2.79 6.42 6.99
CA ASN A 398 1.96 5.34 6.47
C ASN A 398 2.74 4.01 6.53
N TYR A 399 2.31 2.98 5.80
CA TYR A 399 2.99 1.68 5.85
C TYR A 399 4.35 1.64 5.14
N SER A 400 4.71 2.68 4.39
CA SER A 400 6.00 2.73 3.70
C SER A 400 7.17 2.87 4.68
N SER A 401 8.26 2.19 4.36
CA SER A 401 9.53 2.25 5.09
C SER A 401 10.75 2.30 4.16
N PHE A 402 10.54 2.48 2.85
CA PHE A 402 11.57 2.36 1.82
C PHE A 402 11.51 3.54 0.85
N VAL A 403 12.54 3.67 0.00
CA VAL A 403 12.60 4.62 -1.12
C VAL A 403 12.98 3.83 -2.37
N TYR A 404 12.32 4.07 -3.50
CA TYR A 404 12.73 3.43 -4.76
C TYR A 404 14.02 4.06 -5.28
N TYR A 405 14.85 3.25 -5.95
CA TYR A 405 16.05 3.76 -6.61
C TYR A 405 15.73 4.89 -7.60
N THR A 406 14.64 4.76 -8.35
CA THR A 406 14.16 5.80 -9.27
C THR A 406 13.76 7.10 -8.56
N GLU A 407 13.26 7.05 -7.32
CA GLU A 407 13.00 8.26 -6.55
C GLU A 407 14.31 8.97 -6.16
N CYS A 408 15.33 8.20 -5.79
CA CYS A 408 16.67 8.72 -5.49
C CYS A 408 17.30 9.35 -6.74
N GLU A 409 17.23 8.67 -7.89
CA GLU A 409 17.72 9.22 -9.17
C GLU A 409 17.02 10.53 -9.52
N ARG A 410 15.68 10.55 -9.47
CA ARG A 410 14.87 11.72 -9.83
C ARG A 410 15.11 12.91 -8.89
N VAL A 411 15.28 12.69 -7.59
CA VAL A 411 15.58 13.80 -6.67
C VAL A 411 16.99 14.35 -6.88
N ILE A 412 17.99 13.49 -7.15
CA ILE A 412 19.35 13.94 -7.49
C ILE A 412 19.30 14.76 -8.78
N ASP A 413 18.66 14.25 -9.83
CA ASP A 413 18.52 14.96 -11.11
C ASP A 413 17.83 16.32 -10.91
N ARG A 414 16.80 16.40 -10.06
CA ARG A 414 16.05 17.64 -9.83
C ARG A 414 16.85 18.67 -9.04
N VAL A 415 17.52 18.26 -7.96
CA VAL A 415 18.36 19.13 -7.13
C VAL A 415 19.57 19.62 -7.92
N THR A 416 20.24 18.74 -8.67
CA THR A 416 21.40 19.10 -9.50
C THR A 416 21.02 19.97 -10.68
N SER A 417 19.85 19.78 -11.28
CA SER A 417 19.33 20.69 -12.31
C SER A 417 19.01 22.08 -11.75
N PHE A 418 18.57 22.16 -10.50
CA PHE A 418 18.22 23.43 -9.85
C PHE A 418 19.45 24.25 -9.44
N PHE A 419 20.41 23.63 -8.75
CA PHE A 419 21.62 24.31 -8.30
C PHE A 419 22.74 24.35 -9.34
N GLY A 420 22.61 23.57 -10.43
CA GLY A 420 23.66 23.38 -11.43
C GLY A 420 24.69 22.34 -11.02
N TYR A 421 25.26 21.61 -11.98
CA TYR A 421 26.40 20.72 -11.73
C TYR A 421 27.26 20.67 -12.99
N ASP A 422 28.49 21.18 -12.91
CA ASP A 422 29.30 21.47 -14.11
C ASP A 422 29.78 20.20 -14.82
N ASN A 423 30.20 19.18 -14.06
CA ASN A 423 30.77 17.96 -14.61
C ASN A 423 29.72 16.84 -14.74
N LYS A 424 29.21 16.65 -15.98
CA LYS A 424 28.19 15.63 -16.28
C LYS A 424 28.68 14.19 -16.09
N GLU A 425 29.93 13.88 -16.43
CA GLU A 425 30.48 12.53 -16.26
C GLU A 425 30.63 12.19 -14.78
N GLU A 426 31.10 13.15 -13.98
CA GLU A 426 31.19 13.00 -12.53
C GLU A 426 29.80 12.89 -11.89
N LEU A 427 28.83 13.69 -12.35
CA LEU A 427 27.44 13.62 -11.89
C LEU A 427 26.87 12.22 -12.07
N GLU A 428 26.97 11.63 -13.26
CA GLU A 428 26.45 10.29 -13.53
C GLU A 428 27.16 9.22 -12.69
N ARG A 429 28.48 9.32 -12.53
CA ARG A 429 29.24 8.41 -11.66
C ARG A 429 28.81 8.53 -10.19
N LYS A 430 28.70 9.75 -9.66
CA LYS A 430 28.27 10.00 -8.27
C LYS A 430 26.81 9.61 -8.07
N LYS A 431 25.93 9.86 -9.03
CA LYS A 431 24.53 9.43 -8.99
C LYS A 431 24.44 7.91 -8.89
N LYS A 432 25.18 7.18 -9.72
CA LYS A 432 25.21 5.71 -9.67
C LYS A 432 25.72 5.20 -8.31
N GLU A 433 26.81 5.75 -7.81
CA GLU A 433 27.35 5.37 -6.49
C GLU A 433 26.40 5.76 -5.35
N PHE A 434 25.75 6.92 -5.44
CA PHE A 434 24.74 7.34 -4.47
C PHE A 434 23.55 6.38 -4.48
N VAL A 435 23.03 5.96 -5.63
CA VAL A 435 21.80 5.17 -5.67
C VAL A 435 22.07 3.69 -5.38
N TYR A 436 23.11 3.12 -5.97
CA TYR A 436 23.37 1.68 -6.00
C TYR A 436 24.62 1.26 -5.23
N GLY A 437 25.45 2.22 -4.80
CA GLY A 437 26.67 1.96 -4.06
C GLY A 437 26.49 2.10 -2.55
N GLU A 438 27.51 1.64 -1.84
CA GLU A 438 27.61 1.67 -0.37
C GLU A 438 28.44 2.86 0.13
N SER A 439 29.18 3.54 -0.76
CA SER A 439 30.04 4.66 -0.37
C SER A 439 29.23 5.88 0.06
N GLU A 440 29.80 6.65 0.98
CA GLU A 440 29.26 7.98 1.31
C GLU A 440 29.49 8.95 0.14
N VAL A 441 28.42 9.26 -0.58
CA VAL A 441 28.42 10.24 -1.67
C VAL A 441 27.70 11.49 -1.22
N LYS A 442 28.33 12.64 -1.46
CA LYS A 442 27.78 13.95 -1.18
C LYS A 442 27.88 14.86 -2.41
N PHE A 443 26.83 15.63 -2.64
CA PHE A 443 26.82 16.74 -3.58
C PHE A 443 26.84 18.05 -2.79
N PHE A 444 27.67 18.99 -3.22
CA PHE A 444 27.92 20.23 -2.50
C PHE A 444 27.74 21.42 -3.44
N TRP A 445 27.05 22.45 -2.95
CA TRP A 445 26.93 23.73 -3.62
C TRP A 445 27.19 24.85 -2.62
N THR A 446 28.09 25.76 -2.96
CA THR A 446 28.40 26.94 -2.14
C THR A 446 27.70 28.15 -2.71
N PHE A 447 27.16 29.00 -1.84
CA PHE A 447 26.55 30.28 -2.21
C PHE A 447 26.97 31.36 -1.21
N ASP A 448 26.65 32.62 -1.49
CA ASP A 448 26.97 33.70 -0.55
C ASP A 448 26.17 33.53 0.75
N GLY A 449 26.88 33.30 1.86
CA GLY A 449 26.28 33.04 3.15
C GLY A 449 25.99 31.57 3.47
N GLY A 450 26.47 30.59 2.70
CA GLY A 450 26.30 29.19 3.13
C GLY A 450 26.64 28.08 2.14
N VAL A 451 26.16 26.88 2.46
CA VAL A 451 26.35 25.65 1.69
C VAL A 451 25.07 24.81 1.65
N VAL A 452 24.83 24.17 0.51
CA VAL A 452 23.80 23.15 0.31
C VAL A 452 24.48 21.79 0.15
N ILE A 453 23.96 20.77 0.83
CA ILE A 453 24.50 19.42 0.84
C ILE A 453 23.37 18.43 0.52
N LEU A 454 23.54 17.61 -0.51
CA LEU A 454 22.68 16.44 -0.74
C LEU A 454 23.49 15.18 -0.43
N GLU A 455 23.03 14.40 0.54
CA GLU A 455 23.69 13.19 1.01
C GLU A 455 22.68 12.09 1.37
N LYS A 456 23.17 10.91 1.78
CA LYS A 456 22.33 9.87 2.37
C LYS A 456 22.26 10.06 3.88
N ASP A 457 21.08 9.91 4.46
CA ASP A 457 20.95 9.79 5.91
C ASP A 457 21.64 8.50 6.41
N LYS A 458 22.24 8.55 7.61
CA LYS A 458 23.09 7.45 8.10
C LYS A 458 22.30 6.18 8.42
N GLU A 459 21.06 6.33 8.87
CA GLU A 459 20.25 5.22 9.42
C GLU A 459 19.53 4.45 8.33
N ASN A 460 18.86 5.17 7.42
CA ASN A 460 17.95 4.63 6.42
C ASN A 460 18.51 4.76 4.99
N LYS A 461 19.67 5.40 4.82
CA LYS A 461 20.34 5.60 3.52
C LYS A 461 19.47 6.32 2.48
N ARG A 462 18.53 7.15 2.92
CA ARG A 462 17.62 7.92 2.07
C ARG A 462 18.21 9.30 1.74
N PRO A 463 17.81 9.92 0.62
CA PRO A 463 18.20 11.28 0.31
C PRO A 463 17.85 12.27 1.43
N LEU A 464 18.82 13.09 1.79
CA LEU A 464 18.78 14.17 2.77
C LEU A 464 19.34 15.43 2.12
N LEU A 465 18.59 16.52 2.12
CA LEU A 465 19.04 17.81 1.59
C LEU A 465 19.18 18.80 2.75
N THR A 466 20.37 19.32 2.96
CA THR A 466 20.69 20.21 4.08
C THR A 466 21.17 21.55 3.58
N TYR A 467 20.55 22.64 4.05
CA TYR A 467 21.04 24.01 3.87
C TYR A 467 21.68 24.46 5.17
N VAL A 468 22.92 24.89 5.12
CA VAL A 468 23.61 25.54 6.25
C VAL A 468 23.82 27.00 5.88
N VAL A 469 23.20 27.90 6.62
CA VAL A 469 23.13 29.33 6.31
C VAL A 469 23.74 30.13 7.46
N ALA A 470 24.73 30.96 7.15
CA ALA A 470 25.27 31.96 8.04
C ALA A 470 24.47 33.27 7.90
N THR A 471 24.11 33.88 9.02
CA THR A 471 23.36 35.15 9.05
C THR A 471 24.26 36.40 9.08
N LYS A 472 25.58 36.24 9.27
CA LYS A 472 26.57 37.30 9.10
C LYS A 472 27.17 37.26 7.69
N GLN A 473 26.97 38.32 6.91
CA GLN A 473 27.80 38.56 5.73
C GLN A 473 29.23 38.85 6.19
N LYS A 474 30.23 38.16 5.59
CA LYS A 474 31.62 38.61 5.69
C LYS A 474 31.68 40.01 5.06
N GLU A 475 31.99 41.03 5.85
CA GLU A 475 32.43 42.30 5.29
C GLU A 475 33.57 42.00 4.32
N SER A 476 33.35 42.29 3.04
CA SER A 476 34.42 42.32 2.06
C SER A 476 35.46 43.32 2.59
N VAL A 477 36.59 42.83 3.08
CA VAL A 477 37.76 43.65 3.30
C VAL A 477 38.20 44.11 1.92
N SER A 478 37.69 45.26 1.50
CA SER A 478 38.33 46.07 0.47
C SER A 478 39.67 46.52 1.06
N GLU A 479 40.72 45.73 0.83
CA GLU A 479 42.08 46.22 0.99
C GLU A 479 42.28 47.35 -0.03
N VAL A 480 42.11 48.57 0.46
CA VAL A 480 42.75 49.75 -0.10
C VAL A 480 44.11 49.86 0.57
N SER A 481 45.15 49.47 -0.14
CA SER A 481 46.45 50.16 -0.17
C SER A 481 47.25 49.73 -1.39
#